data_AF-A0A6L5FAX8-F1
#
_entry.id   AF-A0A6L5FAX8-F1
#
_cell.length_a   1.000
_cell.length_b   1.000
_cell.length_c   1.000
_cell.angle_alpha   90.00
_cell.angle_beta   90.00
_cell.angle_gamma   90.00
#
_symmetry.space_group_name_H-M   'P 1'
#
loop_
_entity.id
_entity.type
_entity.pdbx_description
1 polymer ?
#
loop_
_entity_poly.entity_id
_entity_poly.type
_entity_poly.pdbx_seq_one_letter_code
_entity_poly.pdbx_strand_id
1 'polypeptide(L)'
;MIGSLVLMVVLLLLNGYFVAAEFAFTAASRNNLSARPERSARWAVAAIDDLSFTLAGAQLGITIASLALGAVAEPSVAAVIELAVGSVVEMSETVLHTISLIVSLIIVLFLHMVIGEMAPKNLAIAEPDRAARLLAYPNRVYT
;
A
#
# COMPACT_ATOMS: atom_id res chain seq x y z
N MET A 1 -7.37 19.98 1.24
CA MET A 1 -5.95 19.82 0.88
C MET A 1 -5.17 18.98 1.90
N ILE A 2 -4.97 19.42 3.15
CA ILE A 2 -4.17 18.63 4.12
C ILE A 2 -4.81 17.27 4.44
N GLY A 3 -6.12 17.25 4.72
CA GLY A 3 -6.82 15.99 5.04
C GLY A 3 -6.77 14.96 3.91
N SER A 4 -6.80 15.39 2.65
CA SER A 4 -6.77 14.50 1.49
C SER A 4 -5.35 13.97 1.21
N LEU A 5 -4.31 14.77 1.47
CA LEU A 5 -2.91 14.30 1.44
C LEU A 5 -2.61 13.29 2.56
N VAL A 6 -3.12 13.53 3.77
CA VAL A 6 -3.01 12.56 4.87
C VAL A 6 -3.72 11.26 4.50
N LEU A 7 -4.94 11.35 3.98
CA LEU A 7 -5.70 10.18 3.53
C LEU A 7 -4.96 9.42 2.40
N MET A 8 -4.37 10.14 1.44
CA MET A 8 -3.53 9.55 0.40
C MET A 8 -2.37 8.74 1.00
N VAL A 9 -1.62 9.32 1.94
CA VAL A 9 -0.50 8.62 2.59
C VAL A 9 -0.99 7.38 3.35
N VAL A 10 -2.09 7.49 4.08
CA VAL A 10 -2.68 6.35 4.80
C VAL A 10 -3.08 5.23 3.84
N LEU A 11 -3.76 5.56 2.74
CA LEU A 11 -4.19 4.59 1.73
C LEU A 11 -3.00 3.93 1.02
N LEU A 12 -1.94 4.70 0.76
CA LEU A 12 -0.70 4.19 0.17
C LEU A 12 -0.01 3.17 1.10
N LEU A 13 0.10 3.49 2.39
CA LEU A 13 0.67 2.58 3.39
C LEU A 13 -0.22 1.35 3.61
N LEU A 14 -1.53 1.53 3.59
CA LEU A 14 -2.50 0.44 3.72
C LEU A 14 -2.40 -0.54 2.54
N ASN A 15 -2.27 -0.03 1.32
CA ASN A 15 -2.02 -0.85 0.14
C ASN A 15 -0.72 -1.66 0.29
N GLY A 16 0.37 -0.99 0.68
CA GLY A 16 1.65 -1.64 0.94
C GLY A 16 1.60 -2.71 2.03
N TYR A 17 0.81 -2.49 3.08
CA TYR A 17 0.56 -3.50 4.09
C TYR A 17 -0.08 -4.77 3.50
N PHE A 18 -1.13 -4.63 2.68
CA PHE A 18 -1.80 -5.79 2.09
C PHE A 18 -0.92 -6.52 1.08
N VAL A 19 -0.17 -5.79 0.26
CA VAL A 19 0.82 -6.38 -0.65
C VAL A 19 1.88 -7.13 0.15
N ALA A 20 2.45 -6.54 1.20
CA ALA A 20 3.42 -7.23 2.03
C ALA A 20 2.84 -8.51 2.66
N ALA A 21 1.58 -8.47 3.12
CA ALA A 21 0.91 -9.62 3.71
C ALA A 21 0.70 -10.76 2.70
N GLU A 22 0.18 -10.43 1.51
CA GLU A 22 -0.04 -11.39 0.42
C GLU A 22 1.24 -12.16 0.09
N PHE A 23 2.34 -11.43 -0.13
CA PHE A 23 3.61 -12.02 -0.50
C PHE A 23 4.30 -12.73 0.68
N ALA A 24 4.20 -12.19 1.90
CA ALA A 24 4.79 -12.81 3.08
C ALA A 24 4.16 -14.16 3.42
N PHE A 25 2.82 -14.25 3.43
CA PHE A 25 2.14 -15.52 3.73
C PHE A 25 2.29 -16.55 2.60
N THR A 26 2.37 -16.10 1.35
CA THR A 26 2.63 -16.98 0.21
C THR A 26 4.06 -17.56 0.23
N ALA A 27 5.05 -16.78 0.65
CA ALA A 27 6.45 -17.16 0.61
C ALA A 27 6.97 -17.80 1.92
N ALA A 28 6.29 -17.60 3.05
CA ALA A 28 6.76 -18.08 4.35
C ALA A 28 6.63 -19.61 4.51
N SER A 29 7.58 -20.20 5.23
CA SER A 29 7.60 -21.63 5.51
C SER A 29 6.80 -21.95 6.75
N ARG A 30 5.67 -22.65 6.57
CA ARG A 30 4.86 -23.18 7.67
C ARG A 30 5.70 -23.98 8.68
N ASN A 31 6.59 -24.85 8.19
CA ASN A 31 7.42 -25.70 9.04
C ASN A 31 8.37 -24.86 9.91
N ASN A 32 9.03 -23.87 9.33
CA ASN A 32 9.93 -22.98 10.07
C ASN A 32 9.18 -22.17 11.14
N LEU A 33 7.99 -21.69 10.81
CA LEU A 33 7.14 -20.92 11.71
C LEU A 33 6.59 -21.79 12.85
N SER A 34 6.18 -23.02 12.57
CA SER A 34 5.68 -23.95 13.60
C SER A 34 6.74 -24.36 14.63
N ALA A 35 8.02 -24.30 14.27
CA ALA A 35 9.13 -24.58 15.18
C ALA A 35 9.42 -23.43 16.15
N ARG A 36 8.81 -22.25 15.98
CA ARG A 36 9.01 -21.09 16.84
C ARG A 36 7.99 -21.06 17.99
N PRO A 37 8.41 -20.73 19.22
CA PRO A 37 7.50 -20.69 20.38
C PRO A 37 6.62 -19.42 20.44
N GLU A 38 6.89 -18.44 19.58
CA GLU A 38 6.27 -17.11 19.62
C GLU A 38 4.79 -17.13 19.22
N ARG A 39 3.96 -16.31 19.87
CA ARG A 39 2.54 -16.17 19.52
C ARG A 39 2.33 -15.67 18.08
N SER A 40 3.18 -14.76 17.61
CA SER A 40 3.19 -14.26 16.23
C SER A 40 3.41 -15.38 15.21
N ALA A 41 4.27 -16.36 15.51
CA ALA A 41 4.51 -17.51 14.65
C ALA A 41 3.29 -18.42 14.56
N ARG A 42 2.59 -18.64 15.69
CA ARG A 42 1.33 -19.40 15.70
C ARG A 42 0.24 -18.75 14.85
N TRP A 43 0.14 -17.42 14.89
CA TRP A 43 -0.83 -16.70 14.05
C TRP A 43 -0.44 -16.70 12.57
N ALA A 44 0.86 -16.58 12.26
CA ALA A 44 1.33 -16.73 10.90
C ALA A 44 1.02 -18.14 10.34
N VAL A 45 1.20 -19.19 11.15
CA VAL A 45 0.79 -20.55 10.76
C VAL A 45 -0.71 -20.64 10.51
N ALA A 46 -1.55 -20.03 11.36
CA ALA A 46 -3.00 -20.02 11.15
C ALA A 46 -3.39 -19.32 9.83
N ALA A 47 -2.75 -18.21 9.49
CA ALA A 47 -2.96 -17.50 8.23
C ALA A 47 -2.51 -18.33 7.01
N ILE A 48 -1.44 -19.12 7.15
CA ILE A 48 -0.97 -20.03 6.10
C ILE A 48 -1.88 -21.28 5.99
N ASP A 49 -2.43 -21.76 7.09
CA ASP A 49 -3.35 -22.90 7.11
C ASP A 49 -4.66 -22.58 6.37
N ASP A 50 -5.12 -21.33 6.42
CA ASP A 50 -6.23 -20.80 5.61
C ASP A 50 -5.74 -19.71 4.64
N LEU A 51 -4.77 -20.09 3.80
CA LEU A 51 -4.14 -19.17 2.86
C LEU A 51 -5.15 -18.60 1.86
N SER A 52 -6.12 -19.40 1.38
CA SER A 52 -7.11 -18.93 0.42
C SER A 52 -7.96 -17.79 0.98
N PHE A 53 -8.45 -17.90 2.22
CA PHE A 53 -9.21 -16.83 2.86
C PHE A 53 -8.33 -15.61 3.16
N THR A 54 -7.10 -15.84 3.64
CA THR A 54 -6.14 -14.77 3.90
C THR A 54 -5.80 -13.96 2.64
N LEU A 55 -5.55 -14.64 1.51
CA LEU A 55 -5.26 -13.99 0.24
C LEU A 55 -6.49 -13.25 -0.31
N ALA A 56 -7.69 -13.81 -0.17
CA ALA A 56 -8.92 -13.11 -0.58
C ALA A 56 -9.11 -11.80 0.20
N GLY A 57 -8.86 -11.81 1.51
CA GLY A 57 -8.87 -10.61 2.34
C GLY A 57 -7.83 -9.57 1.91
N ALA A 58 -6.59 -10.01 1.66
CA ALA A 58 -5.52 -9.14 1.18
C ALA A 58 -5.86 -8.52 -0.19
N GLN A 59 -6.37 -9.30 -1.14
CA GLN A 59 -6.73 -8.83 -2.49
C GLN A 59 -7.89 -7.83 -2.49
N LEU A 60 -8.91 -8.06 -1.65
CA LEU A 60 -9.96 -7.08 -1.43
C LEU A 60 -9.41 -5.79 -0.81
N GLY A 61 -8.52 -5.91 0.17
CA GLY A 61 -7.82 -4.79 0.78
C GLY A 61 -7.01 -3.96 -0.22
N ILE A 62 -6.20 -4.62 -1.06
CA ILE A 62 -5.45 -3.99 -2.16
C ILE A 62 -6.40 -3.23 -3.07
N THR A 63 -7.49 -3.89 -3.51
CA THR A 63 -8.46 -3.29 -4.44
C THR A 63 -9.10 -2.04 -3.85
N ILE A 64 -9.61 -2.10 -2.62
CA ILE A 64 -10.25 -0.96 -1.95
C ILE A 64 -9.24 0.16 -1.75
N ALA A 65 -8.02 -0.16 -1.29
CA ALA A 65 -6.98 0.83 -1.05
C ALA A 65 -6.52 1.51 -2.35
N SER A 66 -6.30 0.76 -3.43
CA SER A 66 -5.88 1.29 -4.74
C SER A 66 -6.97 2.17 -5.37
N LEU A 67 -8.24 1.74 -5.34
CA LEU A 67 -9.34 2.55 -5.87
C LEU A 67 -9.53 3.85 -5.09
N ALA A 68 -9.53 3.77 -3.75
CA ALA A 68 -9.64 4.93 -2.89
C ALA A 68 -8.43 5.87 -3.06
N LEU A 69 -7.22 5.31 -3.18
CA LEU A 69 -6.02 6.09 -3.42
C LEU A 69 -6.10 6.82 -4.75
N GLY A 70 -6.49 6.13 -5.84
CA GLY A 70 -6.68 6.74 -7.15
C GLY A 70 -7.65 7.92 -7.11
N ALA A 71 -8.78 7.78 -6.41
CA ALA A 71 -9.78 8.82 -6.29
C ALA A 71 -9.32 10.06 -5.48
N VAL A 72 -8.38 9.90 -4.54
CA VAL A 72 -7.96 10.96 -3.61
C VAL A 72 -6.60 11.57 -3.99
N ALA A 73 -5.69 10.77 -4.54
CA ALA A 73 -4.30 11.15 -4.74
C ALA A 73 -4.14 12.18 -5.86
N GLU A 74 -4.77 11.94 -7.01
CA GLU A 74 -4.69 12.83 -8.17
C GLU A 74 -5.14 14.27 -7.86
N PRO A 75 -6.35 14.52 -7.34
CA PRO A 75 -6.80 15.89 -7.05
C PRO A 75 -5.98 16.54 -5.92
N SER A 76 -5.46 15.75 -4.98
CA SER A 76 -4.64 16.26 -3.88
C SER A 76 -3.29 16.75 -4.34
N VAL A 77 -2.63 15.98 -5.21
CA VAL A 77 -1.29 16.33 -5.73
C VAL A 77 -1.39 17.41 -6.80
N ALA A 78 -2.42 17.38 -7.67
CA ALA A 78 -2.64 18.42 -8.67
C ALA A 78 -2.84 19.80 -8.02
N ALA A 79 -3.67 19.90 -6.97
CA ALA A 79 -3.88 21.16 -6.25
C ALA A 79 -2.61 21.72 -5.61
N VAL A 80 -1.70 20.85 -5.14
CA VAL A 80 -0.40 21.27 -4.59
C VAL A 80 0.51 21.81 -5.70
N ILE A 81 0.52 21.16 -6.87
CA ILE A 81 1.32 21.60 -8.03
C ILE A 81 0.80 22.93 -8.57
N GLU A 82 -0.52 23.10 -8.70
CA GLU A 82 -1.14 24.35 -9.16
C GLU A 82 -0.77 25.52 -8.25
N LEU A 83 -0.84 25.33 -6.93
CA LEU A 83 -0.46 26.35 -5.96
C LEU A 83 1.03 26.69 -6.06
N ALA A 84 1.89 25.67 -6.20
CA ALA A 84 3.33 25.87 -6.30
C ALA A 84 3.72 26.60 -7.59
N VAL A 85 3.19 26.18 -8.74
CA VAL A 85 3.55 26.71 -10.06
C VAL A 85 2.87 28.05 -10.33
N GLY A 86 1.59 28.20 -9.98
CA GLY A 86 0.83 29.44 -10.17
C GLY A 86 1.37 30.61 -9.33
N SER A 87 2.15 30.33 -8.29
CA SER A 87 2.82 31.37 -7.49
C SER A 87 4.08 31.95 -8.17
N VAL A 88 4.60 31.30 -9.21
CA VAL A 88 5.90 31.65 -9.85
C VAL A 88 5.75 31.95 -11.34
N VAL A 89 4.76 31.38 -12.03
CA VAL A 89 4.60 31.49 -13.48
C VAL A 89 3.17 31.88 -13.84
N GLU A 90 3.02 32.99 -14.58
CA GLU A 90 1.75 33.38 -15.18
C GLU A 90 1.50 32.57 -16.46
N MET A 91 0.43 31.77 -16.46
CA MET A 91 -0.02 30.97 -17.60
C MET A 91 -1.54 30.80 -17.56
N SER A 92 -2.13 30.42 -18.70
CA SER A 92 -3.56 30.16 -18.79
C SER A 92 -3.97 29.05 -17.83
N GLU A 93 -5.07 29.27 -17.10
CA GLU A 93 -5.61 28.35 -16.09
C GLU A 93 -5.79 26.92 -16.66
N THR A 94 -6.27 26.80 -17.90
CA THR A 94 -6.43 25.51 -18.58
C THR A 94 -5.11 24.78 -18.80
N VAL A 95 -4.05 25.51 -19.14
CA VAL A 95 -2.72 24.94 -19.38
C VAL A 95 -2.09 24.49 -18.08
N LEU A 96 -2.18 25.34 -17.04
CA LEU A 96 -1.69 25.03 -15.70
C LEU A 96 -2.37 23.79 -15.13
N HIS A 97 -3.70 23.71 -15.22
CA HIS A 97 -4.48 22.57 -14.75
C HIS A 97 -4.07 21.28 -15.47
N THR A 98 -3.97 21.31 -16.81
CA THR A 98 -3.61 20.13 -17.61
C THR A 98 -2.21 19.62 -17.28
N ILE A 99 -1.22 20.51 -17.16
CA ILE A 99 0.15 20.11 -16.79
C ILE A 99 0.18 19.55 -15.37
N SER A 100 -0.50 20.21 -14.43
CA SER A 100 -0.57 19.77 -13.04
C SER A 100 -1.21 18.40 -12.91
N LEU A 101 -2.24 18.12 -13.70
CA LEU A 101 -2.89 16.81 -13.81
C LEU A 101 -1.93 15.72 -14.28
N ILE A 102 -1.22 15.95 -15.39
CA ILE A 102 -0.29 14.97 -15.98
C ILE A 102 0.86 14.69 -15.00
N VAL A 103 1.46 15.73 -14.43
CA VAL A 103 2.56 15.59 -13.47
C VAL A 103 2.08 14.92 -12.19
N SER A 104 0.90 15.26 -11.70
CA SER A 104 0.25 14.60 -10.56
C SER A 104 0.10 13.11 -10.82
N LEU A 105 -0.44 12.72 -11.97
CA LEU A 105 -0.64 11.32 -12.33
C LEU A 105 0.70 10.56 -12.34
N ILE A 106 1.75 11.12 -12.93
CA ILE A 106 3.09 10.51 -12.95
C ILE A 106 3.61 10.29 -11.52
N ILE A 107 3.52 11.32 -10.66
CA ILE A 107 3.99 11.25 -9.27
C ILE A 107 3.20 10.20 -8.49
N VAL A 108 1.87 10.24 -8.58
CA VAL A 108 0.98 9.32 -7.87
C VAL A 108 1.21 7.88 -8.31
N LEU A 109 1.28 7.62 -9.62
CA LEU A 109 1.55 6.28 -10.13
C LEU A 109 2.92 5.77 -9.70
N PHE A 110 3.95 6.62 -9.72
CA PHE A 110 5.27 6.26 -9.24
C PHE A 110 5.26 5.92 -7.75
N LEU A 111 4.68 6.79 -6.92
CA LEU A 111 4.60 6.57 -5.47
C LEU A 111 3.78 5.31 -5.14
N HIS A 112 2.65 5.09 -5.81
CA HIS A 112 1.85 3.88 -5.67
C HIS A 112 2.65 2.62 -6.03
N MET A 113 3.27 2.59 -7.20
CA MET A 113 4.05 1.45 -7.65
C MET A 113 5.24 1.17 -6.73
N VAL A 114 5.98 2.20 -6.31
CA VAL A 114 7.20 2.01 -5.52
C VAL A 114 6.87 1.73 -4.06
N ILE A 115 6.07 2.58 -3.42
CA ILE A 115 5.80 2.52 -1.97
C ILE A 115 4.62 1.61 -1.66
N GLY A 116 3.59 1.62 -2.51
CA GLY A 116 2.40 0.79 -2.33
C GLY A 116 2.62 -0.67 -2.76
N GLU A 117 3.48 -0.94 -3.74
CA GLU A 117 3.62 -2.30 -4.26
C GLU A 117 5.03 -2.88 -4.17
N MET A 118 6.01 -2.28 -4.86
CA MET A 118 7.31 -2.91 -5.10
C MET A 118 8.19 -2.98 -3.86
N ALA A 119 8.27 -1.92 -3.07
CA ALA A 119 9.06 -1.93 -1.84
C ALA A 119 8.48 -2.90 -0.79
N PRO A 120 7.17 -2.88 -0.47
CA PRO A 120 6.58 -3.84 0.46
C PRO A 120 6.72 -5.29 -0.01
N LYS A 121 6.52 -5.55 -1.31
CA LYS A 121 6.71 -6.87 -1.92
C LYS A 121 8.14 -7.36 -1.77
N ASN A 122 9.13 -6.54 -2.12
CA ASN A 122 10.54 -6.92 -2.00
C ASN A 122 10.94 -7.18 -0.54
N LEU A 123 10.45 -6.37 0.40
CA LEU A 123 10.70 -6.58 1.83
C LEU A 123 10.06 -7.89 2.33
N ALA A 124 8.84 -8.20 1.88
CA ALA A 124 8.14 -9.43 2.24
C ALA A 124 8.85 -10.68 1.69
N ILE A 125 9.41 -10.61 0.48
CA ILE A 125 10.13 -11.73 -0.15
C ILE A 125 11.54 -11.90 0.43
N ALA A 126 12.18 -10.82 0.89
CA ALA A 126 13.54 -10.88 1.44
C ALA A 126 13.61 -11.66 2.76
N GLU A 127 12.64 -11.47 3.66
CA GLU A 127 12.56 -12.18 4.96
C GLU A 127 11.13 -12.66 5.25
N PRO A 128 10.61 -13.65 4.52
CA PRO A 128 9.18 -13.99 4.53
C PRO A 128 8.70 -14.50 5.89
N ASP A 129 9.47 -15.35 6.57
CA ASP A 129 9.13 -15.84 7.92
C ASP A 129 9.11 -14.72 8.98
N ARG A 130 9.87 -13.64 8.78
CA ARG A 130 9.84 -12.47 9.67
C ARG A 130 8.68 -11.56 9.32
N ALA A 131 8.48 -11.28 8.03
CA ALA A 131 7.38 -10.47 7.54
C ALA A 131 6.02 -11.09 7.94
N ALA A 132 5.84 -12.40 7.73
CA ALA A 132 4.63 -13.12 8.10
C ALA A 132 4.35 -13.02 9.61
N ARG A 133 5.37 -13.11 10.47
CA ARG A 133 5.19 -12.93 11.93
C ARG A 133 4.81 -11.50 12.32
N LEU A 134 5.41 -10.50 11.69
CA LEU A 134 5.11 -9.09 11.96
C LEU A 134 3.68 -8.75 11.52
N LEU A 135 3.27 -9.25 10.36
CA LEU A 135 1.98 -8.99 9.73
C LEU A 135 0.87 -9.94 10.23
N ALA A 136 1.20 -10.99 10.97
CA ALA A 136 0.20 -11.88 11.57
C ALA A 136 -0.63 -11.22 12.68
N TYR A 137 -0.12 -10.19 13.36
CA TYR A 137 -0.87 -9.49 14.40
C TYR A 137 -2.04 -8.67 13.82
N PRO A 138 -1.84 -7.84 12.78
CA PRO A 138 -2.95 -7.09 12.18
C PRO A 138 -3.86 -7.94 11.28
N ASN A 139 -3.37 -9.07 10.73
CA ASN A 139 -4.19 -9.96 9.87
C ASN A 139 -5.41 -10.54 10.61
N ARG A 140 -5.33 -10.76 11.93
CA ARG A 140 -6.48 -11.23 12.76
C ARG A 140 -7.64 -10.25 12.85
N VAL A 141 -7.47 -9.01 12.41
CA VAL A 141 -8.56 -8.01 12.42
C VAL A 141 -9.62 -8.36 11.37
N TYR A 142 -9.25 -9.09 10.32
CA TYR A 142 -10.14 -9.44 9.20
C TYR A 142 -10.09 -10.91 8.78
N THR A 143 -9.32 -11.75 9.48
CA THR A 143 -9.33 -13.23 9.36
C THR A 143 -9.57 -13.88 10.70
#